data_AF-A0A2N8PR92-F1
#
_entry.id   AF-A0A2N8PR92-F1
#
_cell.length_a   1.000
_cell.length_b   1.000
_cell.length_c   1.000
_cell.angle_alpha   90.00
_cell.angle_beta   90.00
_cell.angle_gamma   90.00
#
_symmetry.space_group_name_H-M   'P 1'
#
loop_
_entity.id
_entity.type
_entity.pdbx_description
1 polymer ?
#
loop_
_entity_poly.entity_id
_entity_poly.type
_entity_poly.pdbx_seq_one_letter_code
_entity_poly.pdbx_strand_id
1 'polypeptide(L)'
;MHAELLDISPVVTDGEWAEEWSDRLEDLLVEVGCIFPRWELRRRAADCIRGLLAPLSRKNGWQLAEYAGEATPWGQQHLLDRSRWDVDALRDFTRRYVIDGLADDGEGAGPGGCGVLVVDETGFAKRGDASAAVARQYSGTLGACV
;
A
#
# COMPACT_ATOMS: atom_id res chain seq x y z
N MET A 1 0.13 -40.83 -22.74
CA MET A 1 0.23 -39.38 -22.51
C MET A 1 -0.90 -39.03 -21.56
N HIS A 2 -0.70 -39.28 -20.27
CA HIS A 2 -1.69 -39.00 -19.22
C HIS A 2 -1.37 -37.62 -18.68
N ALA A 3 -2.28 -36.66 -18.90
CA ALA A 3 -2.27 -35.40 -18.19
C ALA A 3 -2.74 -35.70 -16.77
N GLU A 4 -1.84 -35.67 -15.80
CA GLU A 4 -2.21 -35.57 -14.39
C GLU A 4 -2.89 -34.21 -14.21
N LEU A 5 -4.18 -34.24 -13.93
CA LEU A 5 -4.92 -33.13 -13.36
C LEU A 5 -4.18 -32.70 -12.10
N LEU A 6 -3.71 -31.46 -12.07
CA LEU A 6 -3.25 -30.81 -10.86
C LEU A 6 -4.38 -30.93 -9.83
N ASP A 7 -4.15 -31.74 -8.80
CA ASP A 7 -4.98 -31.81 -7.60
C ASP A 7 -4.78 -30.49 -6.83
N ILE A 8 -5.47 -29.45 -7.28
CA ILE A 8 -5.53 -28.18 -6.55
C ILE A 8 -6.67 -28.32 -5.55
N SER A 9 -6.36 -28.88 -4.39
CA SER A 9 -7.07 -28.57 -3.16
C SER A 9 -6.03 -28.31 -2.08
N PRO A 10 -6.10 -27.14 -1.44
CA PRO A 10 -7.05 -27.04 -0.35
C PRO A 10 -8.07 -25.93 -0.63
N VAL A 11 -9.32 -26.19 -0.26
CA VAL A 11 -10.22 -25.11 0.15
C VAL A 11 -9.51 -24.41 1.29
N VAL A 12 -8.78 -23.35 0.97
CA VAL A 12 -8.28 -22.49 2.02
C VAL A 12 -9.43 -21.61 2.44
N THR A 13 -9.73 -21.66 3.73
CA THR A 13 -10.84 -20.89 4.28
C THR A 13 -10.42 -19.43 4.35
N ASP A 14 -11.33 -18.50 4.04
CA ASP A 14 -11.08 -17.05 4.10
C ASP A 14 -10.40 -16.59 5.41
N GLY A 15 -10.57 -17.35 6.51
CA GLY A 15 -9.95 -17.12 7.81
C GLY A 15 -8.44 -17.41 7.87
N GLU A 16 -7.97 -18.54 7.35
CA GLU A 16 -6.53 -18.87 7.35
C GLU A 16 -5.73 -17.90 6.48
N TRP A 17 -6.29 -17.47 5.34
CA TRP A 17 -5.69 -16.43 4.51
C TRP A 17 -5.69 -15.10 5.24
N ALA A 18 -6.78 -14.75 5.92
CA ALA A 18 -6.85 -13.51 6.68
C ALA A 18 -5.79 -13.44 7.80
N GLU A 19 -5.53 -14.56 8.49
CA GLU A 19 -4.48 -14.65 9.52
C GLU A 19 -3.08 -14.51 8.91
N GLU A 20 -2.78 -15.27 7.85
CA GLU A 20 -1.49 -15.18 7.16
C GLU A 20 -1.21 -13.76 6.63
N TRP A 21 -2.20 -13.14 5.97
CA TRP A 21 -2.06 -11.76 5.48
C TRP A 21 -1.97 -10.73 6.60
N SER A 22 -2.61 -10.98 7.74
CA SER A 22 -2.47 -10.14 8.93
C SER A 22 -1.06 -10.21 9.49
N ASP A 23 -0.50 -11.40 9.64
CA ASP A 23 0.88 -11.58 10.13
C ASP A 23 1.90 -10.94 9.18
N ARG A 24 1.71 -11.16 7.87
CA ARG A 24 2.55 -10.53 6.83
C ARG A 24 2.47 -9.01 6.86
N LEU A 25 1.30 -8.45 7.15
CA LEU A 25 1.14 -7.01 7.34
C LEU A 25 1.89 -6.52 8.59
N GLU A 26 1.82 -7.25 9.71
CA GLU A 26 2.57 -6.87 10.92
C GLU A 26 4.08 -6.90 10.68
N ASP A 27 4.60 -7.92 9.99
CA ASP A 27 6.02 -8.00 9.62
C ASP A 27 6.44 -6.82 8.73
N LEU A 28 5.64 -6.52 7.70
CA LEU A 28 5.85 -5.35 6.84
C LEU A 28 5.88 -4.03 7.65
N LEU A 29 4.97 -3.89 8.62
CA LEU A 29 4.88 -2.70 9.47
C LEU A 29 6.08 -2.55 10.40
N VAL A 30 6.65 -3.66 10.88
CA VAL A 30 7.90 -3.68 11.65
C VAL A 30 9.07 -3.23 10.78
N GLU A 31 9.22 -3.79 9.59
CA GLU A 31 10.32 -3.49 8.68
C GLU A 31 10.30 -2.03 8.21
N VAL A 32 9.15 -1.55 7.72
CA VAL A 32 9.00 -0.15 7.28
C VAL A 32 9.13 0.82 8.45
N GLY A 33 8.83 0.37 9.67
CA GLY A 33 8.96 1.13 10.91
C GLY A 33 10.37 1.66 11.15
N CYS A 34 11.41 1.01 10.63
CA CYS A 34 12.80 1.48 10.77
C CYS A 34 13.04 2.86 10.14
N ILE A 35 12.25 3.25 9.12
CA ILE A 35 12.37 4.53 8.41
C ILE A 35 11.89 5.72 9.25
N PHE A 36 10.96 5.49 10.17
CA PHE A 36 10.40 6.53 11.03
C PHE A 36 11.21 6.61 12.33
N PRO A 37 12.00 7.68 12.60
CA PRO A 37 12.97 7.66 13.70
C PRO A 37 12.35 7.56 15.10
N ARG A 38 11.13 8.10 15.27
CA ARG A 38 10.43 8.23 16.54
C ARG A 38 9.36 7.16 16.69
N TRP A 39 9.22 6.56 17.86
CA TRP A 39 8.26 5.49 18.11
C TRP A 39 6.81 5.95 17.89
N GLU A 40 6.47 7.20 18.24
CA GLU A 40 5.13 7.76 18.00
C GLU A 40 4.84 7.87 16.50
N LEU A 41 5.88 8.16 15.71
CA LEU A 41 5.77 8.28 14.26
C LEU A 41 5.65 6.92 13.59
N ARG A 42 6.39 5.91 14.07
CA ARG A 42 6.24 4.50 13.66
C ARG A 42 4.83 4.01 13.86
N ARG A 43 4.30 4.17 15.09
CA ARG A 43 2.93 3.76 15.42
C ARG A 43 1.92 4.43 14.50
N ARG A 44 2.07 5.74 14.30
CA ARG A 44 1.15 6.51 13.48
C ARG A 44 1.24 6.18 11.99
N ALA A 45 2.43 5.86 11.48
CA ALA A 45 2.60 5.37 10.12
C ALA A 45 1.91 4.01 9.94
N ALA A 46 2.03 3.12 10.92
CA ALA A 46 1.32 1.84 10.92
C ALA A 46 -0.20 2.02 10.95
N ASP A 47 -0.71 2.91 11.81
CA ASP A 47 -2.15 3.24 11.87
C ASP A 47 -2.65 3.85 10.54
N CYS A 48 -1.83 4.69 9.90
CA CYS A 48 -2.13 5.25 8.59
C CYS A 48 -2.24 4.15 7.52
N ILE A 49 -1.29 3.21 7.46
CA ILE A 49 -1.30 2.07 6.52
C ILE A 49 -2.54 1.19 6.76
N ARG A 50 -2.83 0.83 8.02
CA ARG A 50 -4.05 0.07 8.36
C ARG A 50 -5.31 0.83 7.93
N GLY A 51 -5.37 2.14 8.17
CA GLY A 51 -6.47 2.98 7.71
C GLY A 51 -6.60 3.04 6.18
N LEU A 52 -5.49 3.00 5.45
CA LEU A 52 -5.46 2.92 3.98
C LEU A 52 -5.94 1.58 3.44
N LEU A 53 -5.79 0.49 4.19
CA LEU A 53 -6.30 -0.84 3.83
C LEU A 53 -7.73 -1.09 4.33
N ALA A 54 -8.17 -0.39 5.38
CA ALA A 54 -9.49 -0.56 5.98
C ALA A 54 -10.64 -0.16 5.03
N PRO A 55 -11.87 -0.66 5.21
CA PRO A 55 -13.04 -0.31 4.39
C PRO A 55 -13.62 1.09 4.72
N LEU A 56 -12.77 2.12 4.70
CA LEU A 56 -13.17 3.51 4.94
C LEU A 56 -13.68 4.16 3.64
N SER A 57 -14.79 4.88 3.75
CA SER A 57 -15.46 5.54 2.61
C SER A 57 -14.62 6.63 1.94
N ARG A 58 -13.78 7.36 2.69
CA ARG A 58 -12.70 8.17 2.14
C ARG A 58 -11.44 8.04 2.99
N LYS A 59 -10.30 8.32 2.36
CA LYS A 59 -8.95 8.17 2.92
C LYS A 59 -8.30 9.53 3.12
N ASN A 60 -8.96 10.39 3.89
CA ASN A 60 -8.41 11.70 4.25
C ASN A 60 -7.83 11.68 5.67
N GLY A 61 -7.05 12.70 6.04
CA GLY A 61 -6.39 12.75 7.34
C GLY A 61 -7.34 12.71 8.54
N TRP A 62 -8.61 13.15 8.36
CA TRP A 62 -9.62 13.05 9.42
C TRP A 62 -10.10 11.60 9.60
N GLN A 63 -10.51 10.93 8.53
CA GLN A 63 -11.00 9.55 8.61
C GLN A 63 -9.91 8.57 9.02
N LEU A 64 -8.67 8.81 8.60
CA LEU A 64 -7.53 8.01 9.08
C LEU A 64 -7.25 8.26 10.57
N ALA A 65 -7.42 9.49 11.06
CA ALA A 65 -7.29 9.80 12.48
C ALA A 65 -8.40 9.15 13.31
N GLU A 66 -9.66 9.21 12.86
CA GLU A 66 -10.79 8.53 13.50
C GLU A 66 -10.58 7.03 13.55
N TYR A 67 -10.12 6.42 12.44
CA TYR A 67 -9.78 5.00 12.40
C TYR A 67 -8.68 4.65 13.40
N ALA A 68 -7.68 5.51 13.56
CA ALA A 68 -6.60 5.36 14.54
C ALA A 68 -7.02 5.69 15.99
N GLY A 69 -8.29 6.04 16.24
CA GLY A 69 -8.79 6.41 17.56
C GLY A 69 -8.32 7.79 18.05
N GLU A 70 -7.86 8.66 17.15
CA GLU A 70 -7.42 10.01 17.47
C GLU A 70 -8.61 11.00 17.45
N ALA A 71 -8.65 11.91 18.43
CA ALA A 71 -9.70 12.93 18.52
C ALA A 71 -9.57 14.04 17.46
N THR A 72 -8.45 14.10 16.74
CA THR A 72 -8.12 15.21 15.82
C THR A 72 -7.25 14.73 14.67
N PRO A 73 -7.30 15.36 13.49
CA PRO A 73 -6.47 14.99 12.33
C PRO A 73 -4.99 15.37 12.46
N TRP A 74 -4.61 16.11 13.52
CA TRP A 74 -3.29 16.73 13.63
C TRP A 74 -2.16 15.71 13.65
N GLY A 75 -2.38 14.53 14.20
CA GLY A 75 -1.42 13.44 14.16
C GLY A 75 -1.10 13.04 12.72
N GLN A 76 -2.14 12.69 11.96
CA GLN A 76 -2.02 12.28 10.56
C GLN A 76 -1.44 13.40 9.68
N GLN A 77 -1.86 14.63 9.90
CA GLN A 77 -1.27 15.79 9.20
C GLN A 77 0.20 15.97 9.57
N HIS A 78 0.57 15.81 10.84
CA HIS A 78 1.97 15.89 11.26
C HIS A 78 2.82 14.81 10.58
N LEU A 79 2.34 13.57 10.51
CA LEU A 79 3.00 12.47 9.79
C LEU A 79 3.29 12.85 8.34
N LEU A 80 2.30 13.38 7.61
CA LEU A 80 2.40 13.60 6.17
C LEU A 80 3.07 14.94 5.78
N ASP A 81 2.98 15.97 6.62
CA ASP A 81 3.40 17.34 6.28
C ASP A 81 4.68 17.78 7.01
N ARG A 82 4.80 17.48 8.31
CA ARG A 82 5.78 18.16 9.19
C ARG A 82 6.84 17.25 9.78
N SER A 83 6.55 15.97 9.88
CA SER A 83 7.48 15.01 10.47
C SER A 83 8.68 14.76 9.56
N ARG A 84 9.82 14.42 10.15
CA ARG A 84 11.05 14.11 9.42
C ARG A 84 11.21 12.59 9.38
N TRP A 85 11.08 12.03 8.19
CA TRP A 85 11.38 10.64 7.84
C TRP A 85 11.96 10.63 6.43
N ASP A 86 12.70 9.58 6.09
CA ASP A 86 13.42 9.48 4.83
C ASP A 86 12.48 8.97 3.73
N VAL A 87 12.10 9.87 2.82
CA VAL A 87 11.18 9.58 1.71
C VAL A 87 11.81 8.64 0.70
N ASP A 88 13.11 8.78 0.44
CA ASP A 88 13.83 7.93 -0.50
C ASP A 88 13.98 6.53 0.08
N ALA A 89 14.27 6.41 1.38
CA ALA A 89 14.32 5.12 2.06
C ALA A 89 12.96 4.40 2.02
N LEU A 90 11.84 5.12 2.20
CA LEU A 90 10.51 4.53 2.06
C LEU A 90 10.26 4.06 0.62
N ARG A 91 10.60 4.88 -0.38
CA ARG A 91 10.46 4.51 -1.79
C ARG A 91 11.27 3.26 -2.13
N ASP A 92 12.53 3.22 -1.71
CA ASP A 92 13.44 2.13 -2.01
C ASP A 92 13.06 0.85 -1.24
N PHE A 93 12.55 0.98 -0.01
CA PHE A 93 11.92 -0.12 0.72
C PHE A 93 10.70 -0.68 -0.02
N THR A 94 9.73 0.16 -0.39
CA THR A 94 8.53 -0.29 -1.12
C THR A 94 8.89 -0.97 -2.43
N ARG A 95 9.85 -0.40 -3.19
CA ARG A 95 10.31 -0.99 -4.45
C ARG A 95 10.88 -2.39 -4.22
N ARG A 96 11.77 -2.55 -3.24
CA ARG A 96 12.36 -3.85 -2.90
C ARG A 96 11.30 -4.84 -2.46
N TYR A 97 10.43 -4.48 -1.51
CA TYR A 97 9.34 -5.33 -1.03
C TYR A 97 8.47 -5.87 -2.17
N VAL A 98 8.09 -4.99 -3.12
CA VAL A 98 7.28 -5.39 -4.28
C VAL A 98 8.07 -6.28 -5.24
N ILE A 99 9.33 -5.93 -5.55
CA ILE A 99 10.15 -6.73 -6.46
C ILE A 99 10.42 -8.12 -5.89
N ASP A 100 10.82 -8.21 -4.62
CA ASP A 100 11.10 -9.47 -3.95
C ASP A 100 9.84 -10.34 -3.90
N GLY A 101 8.68 -9.75 -3.59
CA GLY A 101 7.39 -10.47 -3.61
C GLY A 101 6.92 -10.92 -4.99
N LEU A 102 7.33 -10.23 -6.06
CA LEU A 102 7.04 -10.64 -7.45
C LEU A 102 8.05 -11.64 -8.01
N ALA A 103 9.26 -11.70 -7.42
CA ALA A 103 10.35 -12.60 -7.81
C ALA A 103 10.27 -13.97 -7.12
N ASP A 104 9.38 -14.16 -6.15
CA ASP A 104 9.09 -15.46 -5.57
C ASP A 104 8.42 -16.36 -6.62
N ASP A 105 9.13 -17.42 -7.04
CA ASP A 105 8.65 -18.49 -7.94
C ASP A 105 7.52 -19.36 -7.30
N GLY A 106 6.92 -18.89 -6.20
CA GLY A 106 5.92 -19.57 -5.38
C GLY A 106 4.48 -19.09 -5.59
N GLU A 107 3.54 -19.74 -4.90
CA GLU A 107 2.07 -19.55 -4.98
C GLU A 107 1.57 -18.10 -4.75
N GLY A 108 2.42 -17.19 -4.29
CA GLY A 108 2.11 -15.77 -4.06
C GLY A 108 2.10 -14.87 -5.30
N ALA A 109 2.65 -15.32 -6.43
CA ALA A 109 2.72 -14.55 -7.68
C ALA A 109 1.47 -14.74 -8.56
N GLY A 110 0.27 -14.73 -7.98
CA GLY A 110 -0.98 -14.97 -8.70
C GLY A 110 -1.05 -16.35 -9.40
N PRO A 111 -2.18 -16.69 -10.04
CA PRO A 111 -2.31 -17.95 -10.74
C PRO A 111 -1.30 -18.04 -11.90
N GLY A 112 -0.20 -18.76 -11.70
CA GLY A 112 0.84 -19.02 -12.71
C GLY A 112 2.29 -18.89 -12.25
N GLY A 113 2.57 -18.45 -11.01
CA GLY A 113 3.94 -18.39 -10.48
C GLY A 113 4.86 -17.40 -11.18
N CYS A 114 4.30 -16.39 -11.87
CA CYS A 114 5.04 -15.40 -12.63
C CYS A 114 4.36 -14.04 -12.45
N GLY A 115 4.91 -13.19 -11.59
CA GLY A 115 4.44 -11.81 -11.45
C GLY A 115 4.67 -11.04 -12.75
N VAL A 116 3.64 -10.34 -13.25
CA VAL A 116 3.76 -9.47 -14.43
C VAL A 116 3.81 -8.02 -13.98
N LEU A 117 4.92 -7.33 -14.30
CA LEU A 117 5.01 -5.87 -14.11
C LEU A 117 4.29 -5.18 -15.27
N VAL A 118 3.11 -4.64 -14.99
CA VAL A 118 2.38 -3.76 -15.91
C VAL A 118 2.74 -2.31 -15.59
N VAL A 119 3.37 -1.63 -16.54
CA VAL A 119 3.62 -0.18 -16.47
C VAL A 119 2.50 0.52 -17.21
N ASP A 120 1.71 1.31 -16.48
CA ASP A 120 0.62 2.11 -17.03
C ASP A 120 0.68 3.56 -16.54
N GLU A 121 0.28 4.49 -17.39
CA GLU A 121 0.16 5.91 -17.03
C GLU A 121 -1.19 6.16 -16.36
N THR A 122 -1.26 6.01 -15.03
CA THR A 122 -2.46 6.44 -14.28
C THR A 122 -2.47 7.95 -14.09
N GLY A 123 -3.39 8.62 -14.80
CA GLY A 123 -3.70 10.04 -14.64
C GLY A 123 -4.96 10.25 -13.81
N PHE A 124 -4.82 10.81 -12.60
CA PHE A 124 -5.98 11.28 -11.83
C PHE A 124 -6.21 12.76 -12.12
N ALA A 125 -7.43 13.14 -12.52
CA ALA A 125 -7.74 14.53 -12.79
C ALA A 125 -7.62 15.36 -11.50
N LYS A 126 -6.61 16.23 -11.44
CA LYS A 126 -6.37 17.16 -10.33
C LYS A 126 -6.38 18.59 -10.85
N ARG A 127 -6.83 19.51 -10.01
CA ARG A 127 -6.86 20.95 -10.32
C ARG A 127 -6.58 21.75 -9.06
N GLY A 128 -5.89 22.87 -9.21
CA GLY A 128 -5.56 23.80 -8.13
C GLY A 128 -4.06 23.94 -7.90
N ASP A 129 -3.69 24.81 -6.98
CA ASP A 129 -2.30 25.10 -6.56
C ASP A 129 -1.85 24.30 -5.33
N ALA A 130 -2.80 23.75 -4.57
CA ALA A 130 -2.54 23.01 -3.34
C ALA A 130 -2.47 21.48 -3.50
N SER A 131 -2.68 20.95 -4.71
CA SER A 131 -2.66 19.49 -4.97
C SER A 131 -1.32 19.06 -5.58
N ALA A 132 -0.78 17.94 -5.13
CA ALA A 132 0.43 17.37 -5.72
C ALA A 132 0.15 16.79 -7.13
N ALA A 133 1.13 16.92 -8.02
CA ALA A 133 1.07 16.47 -9.41
C ALA A 133 -0.08 17.10 -10.24
N VAL A 134 -0.29 18.41 -10.08
CA VAL A 134 -1.21 19.25 -10.90
C VAL A 134 -0.55 19.82 -12.16
N ALA A 135 0.69 19.40 -12.47
CA ALA A 135 1.32 19.75 -13.73
C ALA A 135 0.50 19.16 -14.89
N ARG A 136 0.59 19.78 -16.07
CA ARG A 136 -0.17 19.36 -17.25
C ARG A 136 0.14 17.89 -17.57
N GLN A 137 -0.86 17.03 -17.51
CA GLN A 137 -0.72 15.59 -17.71
C GLN A 137 -1.65 15.14 -18.83
N TYR A 138 -1.19 14.23 -19.68
CA TYR A 138 -2.08 13.53 -20.58
C TYR A 138 -2.85 12.48 -19.77
N SER A 139 -4.17 12.58 -19.69
CA SER A 139 -5.01 11.58 -19.02
C SER A 139 -5.66 10.70 -20.08
N GLY A 140 -5.22 9.45 -20.18
CA GLY A 140 -5.82 8.45 -21.06
C GLY A 140 -7.30 8.20 -20.76
N THR A 141 -7.68 8.25 -19.48
CA THR A 141 -9.09 8.10 -19.04
C THR A 141 -9.99 9.24 -19.50
N LEU A 142 -9.45 10.45 -19.67
CA LEU A 142 -10.21 11.63 -20.10
C LEU A 142 -9.97 11.99 -21.57
N GLY A 143 -9.08 11.28 -22.27
CA GLY A 143 -8.76 11.49 -23.69
C GLY A 143 -8.15 12.87 -23.99
N ALA A 144 -7.64 13.58 -22.97
CA ALA A 144 -7.19 14.96 -23.09
C ALA A 144 -6.10 15.31 -22.08
N CYS A 145 -5.38 16.40 -22.36
CA CYS A 145 -4.46 17.01 -21.40
C CYS A 145 -5.27 17.69 -20.27
N VAL A 146 -5.06 17.25 -19.03
CA VAL A 146 -5.61 17.85 -17.81
C VAL A 146 -4.56 18.69 -17.08
#